data_AF-A0A7S3IRJ3-F1
#
_entry.id   AF-A0A7S3IRJ3-F1
#
_cell.length_a   1.000
_cell.length_b   1.000
_cell.length_c   1.000
_cell.angle_alpha   90.00
_cell.angle_beta   90.00
_cell.angle_gamma   90.00
#
_symmetry.space_group_name_H-M   'P 1'
#
loop_
_entity.id
_entity.type
_entity.pdbx_description
1 polymer ?
#
loop_
_entity_poly.entity_id
_entity_poly.type
_entity_poly.pdbx_seq_one_letter_code
_entity_poly.pdbx_strand_id
1 'polypeptide(L)'
;MDFIKEREDIRKFRQTLLNEATPSPEKRSILWTLGHIGAHENGMRLILETSLIKEIVDMAENSQVLSLRGTCIYIIGMMCRTSIGRREIQKHNWIFSKSQLASGIVSVCLPRDPRNLFKVDSGPFKGSITCQKQVVQNIKEIKKDLELSKEEQEVLDQIGNLINGVTWQQAYNDLQKQQEKNPKMFLNPRLFEHTVLLLSVYNRIQPKTRKFIFNLFDQ
;
A
#
# COMPACT_ATOMS: atom_id res chain seq x y z
N MET A 1 10.84 -13.10 30.42
CA MET A 1 10.65 -11.64 30.24
C MET A 1 11.98 -10.91 30.37
N ASP A 2 12.89 -11.41 31.21
CA ASP A 2 14.22 -10.80 31.43
C ASP A 2 15.07 -10.77 30.16
N PHE A 3 15.01 -11.82 29.33
CA PHE A 3 15.71 -11.86 28.04
C PHE A 3 15.35 -10.70 27.07
N ILE A 4 14.10 -10.23 27.04
CA ILE A 4 13.70 -9.11 26.16
C ILE A 4 14.13 -7.77 26.77
N LYS A 5 14.10 -7.66 28.11
CA LYS A 5 14.63 -6.49 28.83
C LYS A 5 16.13 -6.34 28.63
N GLU A 6 16.87 -7.44 28.70
CA GLU A 6 18.33 -7.49 28.56
C GLU A 6 18.82 -7.10 27.15
N ARG A 7 18.06 -7.40 26.10
CA ARG A 7 18.45 -7.07 24.71
C ARG A 7 18.17 -5.64 24.28
N GLU A 8 17.48 -4.86 25.12
CA GLU A 8 17.03 -3.49 24.84
C GLU A 8 16.21 -3.32 23.54
N ASP A 9 15.61 -4.41 23.04
CA ASP A 9 15.00 -4.44 21.70
C ASP A 9 13.86 -3.41 21.55
N ILE A 10 13.15 -3.10 22.63
CA ILE A 10 12.06 -2.12 22.62
C ILE A 10 12.57 -0.68 22.55
N ARG A 11 13.76 -0.38 23.09
CA ARG A 11 14.39 0.93 22.93
C ARG A 11 14.77 1.17 21.47
N LYS A 12 15.28 0.13 20.79
CA LYS A 12 15.56 0.16 19.35
C LYS A 12 14.27 0.35 18.55
N PHE A 13 13.20 -0.36 18.89
CA PHE A 13 11.89 -0.18 18.26
C PHE A 13 11.40 1.27 18.32
N ARG A 14 11.58 1.94 19.46
CA ARG A 14 11.24 3.37 19.57
C ARG A 14 12.04 4.24 18.61
N GLN A 15 13.36 4.06 18.56
CA GLN A 15 14.22 4.82 17.66
C GLN A 15 13.81 4.64 16.19
N THR A 16 13.57 3.39 15.77
CA THR A 16 13.16 3.07 14.40
C THR A 16 11.75 3.59 14.06
N LEU A 17 10.81 3.56 15.01
CA LEU A 17 9.46 4.10 14.76
C LEU A 17 9.46 5.62 14.56
N LEU A 18 10.24 6.33 15.36
CA LEU A 18 10.32 7.80 15.35
C LEU A 18 11.18 8.34 14.20
N ASN A 19 12.05 7.51 13.62
CA ASN A 19 12.83 7.91 12.45
C ASN A 19 11.94 8.10 11.21
N GLU A 20 11.93 9.29 10.62
CA GLU A 20 11.17 9.60 9.41
C GLU A 20 11.65 8.84 8.18
N ALA A 21 12.94 8.50 8.12
CA ALA A 21 13.53 7.75 7.00
C ALA A 21 13.12 6.27 6.97
N THR A 22 12.57 5.75 8.06
CA THR A 22 12.18 4.33 8.14
C THR A 22 10.99 4.03 7.24
N PRO A 23 11.08 3.03 6.35
CA PRO A 23 10.00 2.63 5.46
C PRO A 23 8.73 2.23 6.21
N SER A 24 7.56 2.53 5.63
CA SER A 24 6.27 2.19 6.24
C SER A 24 6.07 0.68 6.54
N PRO A 25 6.57 -0.29 5.74
CA PRO A 25 6.43 -1.71 6.07
C PRO A 25 7.19 -2.09 7.35
N GLU A 26 8.36 -1.52 7.56
CA GLU A 26 9.18 -1.78 8.75
C GLU A 26 8.51 -1.21 10.01
N LYS A 27 8.01 0.03 9.95
CA LYS A 27 7.22 0.62 11.05
C LYS A 27 6.02 -0.26 11.41
N ARG A 28 5.31 -0.81 10.42
CA ARG A 28 4.19 -1.73 10.65
C ARG A 28 4.63 -3.03 11.30
N SER A 29 5.76 -3.61 10.87
CA SER A 29 6.30 -4.82 11.48
C SER A 29 6.54 -4.60 12.99
N ILE A 30 7.19 -3.49 13.35
CA ILE A 30 7.46 -3.13 14.74
C ILE A 30 6.16 -2.91 15.51
N LEU A 31 5.20 -2.17 14.93
CA LEU A 31 3.89 -1.94 15.54
C LEU A 31 3.16 -3.25 15.85
N TRP A 32 3.15 -4.21 14.92
CA TRP A 32 2.56 -5.54 15.15
C TRP A 32 3.29 -6.31 16.26
N THR A 33 4.62 -6.28 16.27
CA THR A 33 5.41 -6.88 17.35
C THR A 33 5.05 -6.27 18.72
N LEU A 34 4.96 -4.94 18.81
CA LEU A 34 4.54 -4.24 20.03
C LEU A 34 3.11 -4.58 20.44
N GLY A 35 2.19 -4.74 19.49
CA GLY A 35 0.82 -5.18 19.76
C GLY A 35 0.76 -6.57 20.38
N HIS A 36 1.54 -7.52 19.87
CA HIS A 36 1.63 -8.87 20.44
C HIS A 36 2.26 -8.90 21.84
N ILE A 37 3.31 -8.12 22.07
CA ILE A 37 3.93 -7.96 23.39
C ILE A 37 2.94 -7.31 24.37
N GLY A 38 2.30 -6.21 23.96
CA GLY A 38 1.37 -5.42 24.77
C GLY A 38 0.01 -6.09 25.02
N ALA A 39 -0.30 -7.19 24.33
CA ALA A 39 -1.52 -7.98 24.58
C ALA A 39 -1.48 -8.75 25.91
N HIS A 40 -0.32 -8.83 26.58
CA HIS A 40 -0.13 -9.49 27.86
C HIS A 40 0.33 -8.48 28.93
N GLU A 41 -0.13 -8.62 30.18
CA GLU A 41 0.12 -7.64 31.26
C GLU A 41 1.62 -7.35 31.50
N ASN A 42 2.46 -8.39 31.50
CA ASN A 42 3.90 -8.23 31.70
C ASN A 42 4.57 -7.48 30.54
N GLY A 43 4.19 -7.79 29.30
CA GLY A 43 4.69 -7.09 28.12
C GLY A 43 4.21 -5.64 28.06
N MET A 44 2.98 -5.38 28.48
CA MET A 44 2.43 -4.02 28.59
C MET A 44 3.23 -3.17 29.58
N ARG A 45 3.59 -3.70 30.76
CA ARG A 45 4.45 -2.99 31.73
C ARG A 45 5.79 -2.60 31.12
N LEU A 46 6.40 -3.49 30.35
CA LEU A 46 7.65 -3.23 29.65
C LEU A 46 7.51 -2.14 28.57
N ILE A 47 6.39 -2.10 27.83
CA ILE A 47 6.12 -1.04 26.87
C ILE A 47 5.94 0.32 27.57
N LEU A 48 5.30 0.35 28.75
CA LEU A 48 5.13 1.58 29.53
C LEU A 48 6.47 2.20 29.95
N GLU A 49 7.46 1.39 30.30
CA GLU A 49 8.82 1.85 30.65
C GLU A 49 9.49 2.65 29.52
N THR A 50 9.03 2.50 28.27
CA THR A 50 9.62 3.14 27.09
C THR A 50 8.82 4.33 26.54
N SER A 51 7.73 4.73 27.20
CA SER A 51 6.85 5.85 26.79
C SER A 51 6.31 5.75 25.35
N LEU A 52 6.27 4.54 24.77
CA LEU A 52 5.84 4.30 23.40
C LEU A 52 4.34 4.53 23.17
N ILE A 53 3.52 4.42 24.22
CA ILE A 53 2.06 4.53 24.08
C ILE A 53 1.65 5.88 23.52
N LYS A 54 2.26 6.96 24.01
CA LYS A 54 1.98 8.32 23.51
C LYS A 54 2.29 8.45 22.02
N GLU A 55 3.42 7.90 21.59
CA GLU A 55 3.86 7.92 20.18
C GLU A 55 2.92 7.10 19.29
N ILE A 56 2.44 5.94 19.76
CA ILE A 56 1.49 5.11 19.00
C ILE A 56 0.14 5.81 18.86
N VAL A 57 -0.34 6.49 19.91
CA VAL A 57 -1.57 7.28 19.84
C VAL A 57 -1.39 8.46 18.88
N ASP A 58 -0.28 9.19 18.97
CA ASP A 58 0.00 10.30 18.06
C ASP A 58 0.07 9.83 16.60
N MET A 59 0.73 8.71 16.32
CA MET A 59 0.74 8.10 14.99
C MET A 59 -0.67 7.69 14.52
N ALA A 60 -1.53 7.24 15.43
CA ALA A 60 -2.91 6.89 15.09
C ALA A 60 -3.75 8.12 14.67
N GLU A 61 -3.49 9.29 15.26
CA GLU A 61 -4.24 10.52 15.00
C GLU A 61 -3.62 11.36 13.87
N ASN A 62 -2.29 11.48 13.82
CA ASN A 62 -1.59 12.51 13.04
C ASN A 62 -0.73 11.97 11.88
N SER A 63 -0.50 10.65 11.77
CA SER A 63 0.34 10.10 10.69
C SER A 63 -0.16 10.50 9.30
N GLN A 64 0.71 10.97 8.41
CA GLN A 64 0.33 11.29 7.02
C GLN A 64 -0.01 10.02 6.21
N VAL A 65 0.47 8.86 6.63
CA VAL A 65 0.16 7.57 6.01
C VAL A 65 -1.08 6.97 6.67
N LEU A 66 -2.25 7.09 6.03
CA LEU A 66 -3.55 6.65 6.58
C LEU A 66 -3.59 5.16 6.97
N SER A 67 -2.94 4.31 6.19
CA SER A 67 -2.83 2.88 6.48
C SER A 67 -1.97 2.59 7.73
N LEU A 68 -1.04 3.48 8.08
CA LEU A 68 -0.30 3.41 9.34
C LEU A 68 -1.20 3.80 10.52
N ARG A 69 -2.08 4.81 10.35
CA ARG A 69 -3.11 5.15 11.37
C ARG A 69 -3.98 3.95 11.69
N GLY A 70 -4.52 3.31 10.66
CA GLY A 70 -5.33 2.08 10.80
C GLY A 70 -4.59 0.98 11.54
N THR A 71 -3.30 0.78 11.24
CA THR A 71 -2.46 -0.18 11.98
C THR A 71 -2.38 0.18 13.45
N CYS A 72 -2.08 1.44 13.79
CA CYS A 72 -1.97 1.89 15.19
C CYS A 72 -3.28 1.70 15.96
N ILE A 73 -4.45 1.94 15.34
CA ILE A 73 -5.77 1.68 15.95
C ILE A 73 -5.91 0.20 16.34
N TYR A 74 -5.51 -0.73 15.46
CA TYR A 74 -5.49 -2.16 15.79
C TYR A 74 -4.54 -2.48 16.94
N ILE A 75 -3.33 -1.92 16.95
CA ILE A 75 -2.34 -2.14 18.00
C ILE A 75 -2.85 -1.63 19.36
N ILE A 76 -3.43 -0.43 19.40
CA ILE A 76 -4.08 0.12 20.60
C ILE A 76 -5.20 -0.81 21.07
N GLY A 77 -6.01 -1.33 20.14
CA GLY A 77 -7.02 -2.35 20.43
C GLY A 77 -6.41 -3.59 21.11
N MET A 78 -5.30 -4.13 20.59
CA MET A 78 -4.61 -5.27 21.20
C MET A 78 -4.09 -4.97 22.62
N MET A 79 -3.50 -3.80 22.84
CA MET A 79 -3.02 -3.36 24.16
C MET A 79 -4.16 -3.24 25.18
N CYS A 80 -5.33 -2.79 24.74
CA CYS A 80 -6.55 -2.69 25.55
C CYS A 80 -7.15 -4.06 25.96
N ARG A 81 -6.54 -5.19 25.59
CA ARG A 81 -6.87 -6.50 26.19
C ARG A 81 -6.40 -6.60 27.65
N THR A 82 -5.39 -5.82 28.02
CA THR A 82 -4.89 -5.74 29.39
C THR A 82 -5.63 -4.67 30.20
N SER A 83 -5.66 -4.82 31.52
CA SER A 83 -6.20 -3.80 32.42
C SER A 83 -5.31 -2.55 32.46
N ILE A 84 -3.99 -2.76 32.42
CA ILE A 84 -3.00 -1.68 32.40
C ILE A 84 -3.10 -0.85 31.12
N GLY A 85 -3.16 -1.51 29.95
CA GLY A 85 -3.28 -0.84 28.66
C GLY A 85 -4.57 -0.01 28.56
N ARG A 86 -5.71 -0.53 29.02
CA ARG A 86 -6.98 0.21 29.07
C ARG A 86 -6.87 1.50 29.87
N ARG A 87 -6.29 1.42 31.06
CA ARG A 87 -6.10 2.59 31.95
C ARG A 87 -5.16 3.61 31.32
N GLU A 88 -4.11 3.18 30.64
CA GLU A 88 -3.17 4.11 30.00
C GLU A 88 -3.79 4.82 28.80
N ILE A 89 -4.45 4.07 27.90
CA ILE A 89 -5.06 4.62 26.69
C ILE A 89 -6.21 5.58 27.01
N GLN A 90 -6.96 5.35 28.09
CA GLN A 90 -7.98 6.30 28.58
C GLN A 90 -7.43 7.69 28.89
N LYS A 91 -6.17 7.81 29.32
CA LYS A 91 -5.53 9.11 29.59
C LYS A 91 -5.36 9.95 28.33
N HIS A 92 -5.36 9.33 27.15
CA HIS A 92 -5.23 9.99 25.86
C HIS A 92 -6.58 10.35 25.21
N ASN A 93 -7.69 10.31 25.96
CA ASN A 93 -9.05 10.54 25.44
C ASN A 93 -9.51 9.51 24.40
N TRP A 94 -9.06 8.26 24.52
CA TRP A 94 -9.55 7.14 23.71
C TRP A 94 -10.55 6.29 24.49
N ILE A 95 -11.58 5.83 23.79
CA ILE A 95 -12.63 4.95 24.32
C ILE A 95 -12.38 3.53 23.85
N PHE A 96 -12.66 2.55 24.70
CA PHE A 96 -12.58 1.13 24.36
C PHE A 96 -13.92 0.46 24.60
N SER A 97 -14.25 -0.54 23.76
CA SER A 97 -15.43 -1.37 23.98
C SER A 97 -15.26 -2.21 25.25
N LYS A 98 -16.28 -2.20 26.11
CA LYS A 98 -16.38 -3.09 27.28
C LYS A 98 -16.98 -4.46 26.93
N SER A 99 -17.43 -4.66 25.68
CA SER A 99 -18.20 -5.85 25.30
C SER A 99 -17.32 -7.09 25.27
N GLN A 100 -17.56 -8.01 26.21
CA GLN A 100 -17.07 -9.38 26.16
C GLN A 100 -18.07 -10.20 25.35
N LEU A 101 -17.80 -10.43 24.07
CA LEU A 101 -18.57 -11.42 23.32
C LEU A 101 -18.13 -12.83 23.72
N ALA A 102 -19.07 -13.79 23.64
CA ALA A 102 -18.89 -15.18 24.03
C ALA A 102 -17.75 -15.93 23.31
N SER A 103 -17.18 -15.35 22.24
CA SER A 103 -16.09 -15.91 21.44
C SER A 103 -14.71 -15.27 21.67
N GLY A 104 -14.59 -14.30 22.58
CA GLY A 104 -13.30 -13.69 22.95
C GLY A 104 -13.32 -12.15 23.06
N ILE A 105 -12.18 -11.60 23.50
CA ILE A 105 -11.98 -10.14 23.69
C ILE A 105 -11.76 -9.47 22.33
N VAL A 106 -12.86 -9.02 21.70
CA VAL A 106 -12.79 -8.08 20.58
C VAL A 106 -12.67 -6.66 21.16
N SER A 107 -11.44 -6.24 21.41
CA SER A 107 -11.14 -4.90 21.91
C SER A 107 -11.03 -3.92 20.74
N VAL A 108 -12.14 -3.27 20.40
CA VAL A 108 -12.14 -2.08 19.54
C VAL A 108 -11.83 -0.85 20.39
N CYS A 109 -10.94 0.01 19.88
CA CYS A 109 -10.59 1.27 20.52
C CYS A 109 -10.61 2.40 19.49
N LEU A 110 -11.18 3.55 19.87
CA LEU A 110 -11.34 4.71 19.01
C LEU A 110 -11.08 5.99 19.82
N PRO A 111 -10.59 7.08 19.20
CA PRO A 111 -10.56 8.37 19.88
C PRO A 111 -11.99 8.80 20.22
N ARG A 112 -12.15 9.50 21.35
CA ARG A 112 -13.45 10.00 21.80
C ARG A 112 -14.04 11.02 20.83
N ASP A 113 -13.19 11.80 20.16
CA ASP A 113 -13.57 12.65 19.05
C ASP A 113 -13.25 11.92 17.72
N PRO A 114 -14.27 11.49 16.95
CA PRO A 114 -14.04 10.80 15.69
C PRO A 114 -13.35 11.68 14.64
N ARG A 115 -13.41 13.01 14.76
CA ARG A 115 -12.76 13.95 13.82
C ARG A 115 -11.25 13.76 13.78
N ASN A 116 -10.64 13.29 14.88
CA ASN A 116 -9.21 13.01 14.95
C ASN A 116 -8.77 11.93 13.94
N LEU A 117 -9.64 10.95 13.63
CA LEU A 117 -9.31 9.91 12.65
C LEU A 117 -9.39 10.42 11.20
N PHE A 118 -10.33 11.31 10.93
CA PHE A 118 -10.65 11.78 9.57
C PHE A 118 -9.94 13.09 9.18
N LYS A 119 -9.08 13.63 10.05
CA LYS A 119 -8.23 14.77 9.73
C LYS A 119 -7.14 14.34 8.75
N VAL A 120 -7.33 14.60 7.46
CA VAL A 120 -6.30 14.40 6.44
C VAL A 120 -5.77 15.77 6.05
N ASP A 121 -4.50 16.03 6.35
CA ASP A 121 -3.85 17.26 5.90
C ASP A 121 -3.62 17.15 4.39
N SER A 122 -4.53 17.73 3.61
CA SER A 122 -4.34 17.89 2.17
C SER A 122 -3.33 19.01 1.94
N GLY A 123 -2.04 18.66 1.93
CA GLY A 123 -1.01 19.55 1.41
C GLY A 123 -1.28 19.94 -0.05
N PRO A 124 -0.61 20.98 -0.58
CA PRO A 124 -0.79 21.39 -1.97
C PRO A 124 -0.51 20.20 -2.90
N PHE A 125 -1.45 19.93 -3.81
CA PHE A 125 -1.35 18.81 -4.74
C PHE A 125 -0.07 18.93 -5.58
N LYS A 126 0.92 18.07 -5.30
CA LYS A 126 2.22 18.03 -6.01
C LYS A 126 2.15 17.29 -7.36
N GLY A 127 0.95 16.96 -7.84
CA GLY A 127 0.74 16.14 -9.03
C GLY A 127 0.55 14.65 -8.71
N SER A 128 0.09 13.90 -9.72
CA SER A 128 0.06 12.44 -9.67
C SER A 128 1.29 11.88 -10.39
N ILE A 129 1.85 10.78 -9.88
CA ILE A 129 2.87 10.00 -10.60
C ILE A 129 2.33 9.56 -11.98
N THR A 130 1.02 9.34 -12.10
CA THR A 130 0.35 9.01 -13.36
C THR A 130 0.14 10.20 -14.29
N CYS A 131 0.38 11.43 -13.82
CA CYS A 131 0.19 12.67 -14.58
C CYS A 131 1.53 13.43 -14.71
N GLN A 132 2.58 12.73 -15.15
CA GLN A 132 3.81 13.40 -15.56
C GLN A 132 3.56 14.09 -16.90
N LYS A 133 3.48 15.43 -16.89
CA LYS A 133 3.25 16.24 -18.10
C LYS A 133 4.22 15.90 -19.22
N GLN A 134 5.50 15.65 -18.88
CA GLN A 134 6.52 15.25 -19.84
C GLN A 134 6.22 13.91 -20.50
N VAL A 135 5.80 12.90 -19.72
CA VAL A 135 5.45 11.58 -20.26
C VAL A 135 4.25 11.69 -21.20
N VAL A 136 3.21 12.42 -20.81
CA VAL A 136 2.04 12.65 -21.67
C VAL A 136 2.42 13.41 -22.94
N GLN A 137 3.33 14.36 -22.86
CA GLN A 137 3.82 15.14 -24.00
C GLN A 137 4.64 14.27 -24.96
N ASN A 138 5.60 13.48 -24.43
CA ASN A 138 6.40 12.55 -25.22
C ASN A 138 5.52 11.51 -25.94
N ILE A 139 4.49 10.97 -25.26
CA ILE A 139 3.53 10.04 -25.90
C ILE A 139 2.79 10.72 -27.06
N LYS A 140 2.37 11.99 -26.89
CA LYS A 140 1.65 12.74 -27.93
C LYS A 140 2.54 13.04 -29.13
N GLU A 141 3.81 13.35 -28.91
CA GLU A 141 4.79 13.61 -29.97
C GLU A 141 5.09 12.33 -30.75
N ILE A 142 5.36 11.22 -30.05
CA ILE A 142 5.61 9.92 -30.69
C ILE A 142 4.38 9.43 -31.47
N LYS A 143 3.16 9.58 -30.92
CA LYS A 143 1.93 9.24 -31.63
C LYS A 143 1.70 10.07 -32.90
N LYS A 144 2.31 11.27 -33.01
CA LYS A 144 2.25 12.09 -34.24
C LYS A 144 3.27 11.63 -35.28
N ASP A 145 4.47 11.27 -34.84
CA ASP A 145 5.56 10.88 -35.75
C ASP A 145 5.39 9.45 -36.29
N LEU A 146 4.63 8.61 -35.59
CA LEU A 146 4.37 7.23 -35.94
C LEU A 146 2.86 6.99 -36.09
N GLU A 147 2.31 7.40 -37.24
CA GLU A 147 0.91 7.08 -37.59
C GLU A 147 0.71 5.57 -37.70
N LEU A 148 -0.19 5.04 -36.87
CA LEU A 148 -0.58 3.64 -36.83
C LEU A 148 -1.84 3.41 -37.65
N SER A 149 -1.94 2.22 -38.27
CA SER A 149 -3.18 1.78 -38.92
C SER A 149 -4.30 1.59 -37.89
N LYS A 150 -5.55 1.51 -38.35
CA LYS A 150 -6.69 1.27 -37.45
C LYS A 150 -6.57 -0.06 -36.71
N GLU A 151 -6.04 -1.07 -37.39
CA GLU A 151 -5.81 -2.40 -36.81
C GLU A 151 -4.71 -2.34 -35.73
N GLU A 152 -3.64 -1.59 -35.97
CA GLU A 152 -2.53 -1.41 -35.02
C GLU A 152 -2.94 -0.64 -33.76
N GLN A 153 -3.81 0.36 -33.92
CA GLN A 153 -4.41 1.07 -32.79
C GLN A 153 -5.28 0.13 -31.95
N GLU A 154 -6.07 -0.75 -32.58
CA GLU A 154 -6.91 -1.72 -31.88
C GLU A 154 -6.07 -2.71 -31.04
N VAL A 155 -4.93 -3.17 -31.56
CA VAL A 155 -4.00 -4.02 -30.81
C VAL A 155 -3.43 -3.28 -29.59
N LEU A 156 -3.03 -2.01 -29.74
CA LEU A 156 -2.55 -1.22 -28.60
C LEU A 156 -3.62 -0.98 -27.55
N ASP A 157 -4.87 -0.77 -27.95
CA ASP A 157 -6.00 -0.62 -27.03
C ASP A 157 -6.27 -1.93 -26.28
N GLN A 158 -6.21 -3.08 -26.97
CA GLN A 158 -6.29 -4.40 -26.32
C GLN A 158 -5.13 -4.63 -25.35
N ILE A 159 -3.90 -4.25 -25.70
CA ILE A 159 -2.75 -4.29 -24.79
C ILE A 159 -2.98 -3.38 -23.57
N GLY A 160 -3.55 -2.18 -23.77
CA GLY A 160 -3.97 -1.30 -22.69
C GLY A 160 -5.01 -1.94 -21.77
N ASN A 161 -5.95 -2.70 -22.33
CA ASN A 161 -6.98 -3.41 -21.57
C ASN A 161 -6.42 -4.58 -20.74
N LEU A 162 -5.22 -5.09 -21.05
CA LEU A 162 -4.51 -6.04 -20.19
C LEU A 162 -4.02 -5.41 -18.87
N ILE A 163 -4.03 -4.08 -18.73
CA ILE A 163 -3.70 -3.41 -17.47
C ILE A 163 -4.85 -3.59 -16.47
N ASN A 164 -6.08 -3.66 -16.96
CA ASN A 164 -7.28 -3.74 -16.14
C ASN A 164 -7.65 -5.21 -15.89
N GLY A 165 -7.67 -5.61 -14.62
CA GLY A 165 -7.99 -6.98 -14.21
C GLY A 165 -9.38 -7.46 -14.62
N VAL A 166 -10.34 -6.56 -14.86
CA VAL A 166 -11.71 -6.90 -15.29
C VAL A 166 -11.76 -7.27 -16.78
N THR A 167 -11.07 -6.51 -17.64
CA THR A 167 -11.04 -6.72 -19.10
C THR A 167 -9.94 -7.68 -19.54
N TRP A 168 -9.08 -8.09 -18.60
CA TRP A 168 -7.87 -8.88 -18.87
C TRP A 168 -8.13 -10.13 -19.69
N GLN A 169 -9.10 -10.96 -19.29
CA GLN A 169 -9.35 -12.25 -19.92
C GLN A 169 -9.83 -12.11 -21.37
N GLN A 170 -10.68 -11.12 -21.63
CA GLN A 170 -11.19 -10.85 -22.96
C GLN A 170 -10.08 -10.33 -23.88
N ALA A 171 -9.34 -9.32 -23.42
CA ALA A 171 -8.21 -8.75 -24.16
C ALA A 171 -7.12 -9.78 -24.46
N TYR A 172 -6.83 -10.69 -23.52
CA TYR A 172 -5.87 -11.78 -23.71
C TYR A 172 -6.30 -12.71 -24.85
N ASN A 173 -7.55 -13.16 -24.85
CA ASN A 173 -8.08 -14.06 -25.88
C ASN A 173 -8.17 -13.38 -27.25
N ASP A 174 -8.52 -12.10 -27.29
CA ASP A 174 -8.65 -11.34 -28.54
C ASP A 174 -7.27 -11.09 -29.18
N LEU A 175 -6.24 -10.77 -28.38
CA LEU A 175 -4.86 -10.65 -28.85
C LEU A 175 -4.31 -11.96 -29.40
N GLN A 176 -4.59 -13.10 -28.76
CA GLN A 176 -4.19 -14.40 -29.29
C GLN A 176 -4.83 -14.69 -30.66
N LYS A 177 -6.13 -14.46 -30.80
CA LYS A 177 -6.82 -14.61 -32.10
C LYS A 177 -6.27 -13.67 -33.16
N GLN A 178 -5.90 -12.45 -32.78
CA GLN A 178 -5.36 -11.46 -33.71
C GLN A 178 -3.93 -11.80 -34.15
N GLN A 179 -3.13 -12.38 -33.25
CA GLN A 179 -1.82 -12.95 -33.56
C GLN A 179 -1.92 -14.13 -34.52
N GLU A 180 -2.87 -15.05 -34.31
CA GLU A 180 -3.11 -16.19 -35.20
C GLU A 180 -3.56 -15.74 -36.60
N LYS A 181 -4.42 -14.72 -36.67
CA LYS A 181 -4.94 -14.19 -37.94
C LYS A 181 -3.88 -13.43 -38.74
N ASN A 182 -3.10 -12.58 -38.08
CA ASN A 182 -2.16 -11.67 -38.75
C ASN A 182 -0.78 -11.67 -38.06
N PRO A 183 0.02 -12.74 -38.17
CA PRO A 183 1.35 -12.81 -37.53
C PRO A 183 2.30 -11.69 -37.99
N LYS A 184 2.22 -11.31 -39.27
CA LYS A 184 3.07 -10.26 -39.87
C LYS A 184 2.92 -8.89 -39.20
N MET A 185 1.78 -8.63 -38.57
CA MET A 185 1.52 -7.37 -37.87
C MET A 185 2.39 -7.22 -36.62
N PHE A 186 2.64 -8.33 -35.93
CA PHE A 186 3.51 -8.37 -34.73
C PHE A 186 5.00 -8.34 -35.08
N LEU A 187 5.37 -8.36 -36.37
CA LEU A 187 6.73 -8.10 -36.84
C LEU A 187 6.98 -6.60 -37.10
N ASN A 188 5.96 -5.74 -37.05
CA ASN A 188 6.12 -4.32 -37.33
C ASN A 188 6.87 -3.61 -36.17
N PRO A 189 8.07 -3.04 -36.41
CA PRO A 189 8.82 -2.33 -35.38
C PRO A 189 8.04 -1.17 -34.76
N ARG A 190 7.19 -0.49 -35.54
CA ARG A 190 6.43 0.69 -35.06
C ARG A 190 5.39 0.31 -34.00
N LEU A 191 4.75 -0.85 -34.15
CA LEU A 191 3.78 -1.37 -33.19
C LEU A 191 4.49 -1.80 -31.90
N PHE A 192 5.67 -2.40 -32.03
CA PHE A 192 6.48 -2.79 -30.88
C PHE A 192 6.97 -1.56 -30.10
N GLU A 193 7.47 -0.51 -30.76
CA GLU A 193 7.88 0.73 -30.11
C GLU A 193 6.76 1.36 -29.28
N HIS A 194 5.55 1.45 -29.83
CA HIS A 194 4.38 1.93 -29.09
C HIS A 194 4.01 1.05 -27.91
N THR A 195 4.13 -0.27 -28.07
CA THR A 195 3.88 -1.22 -27.00
C THR A 195 4.88 -1.02 -25.86
N VAL A 196 6.17 -0.87 -26.16
CA VAL A 196 7.23 -0.59 -25.18
C VAL A 196 6.99 0.74 -24.48
N LEU A 197 6.60 1.79 -25.21
CA LEU A 197 6.22 3.07 -24.62
C LEU A 197 5.04 2.92 -23.67
N LEU A 198 3.99 2.22 -24.06
CA LEU A 198 2.84 1.94 -23.21
C LEU A 198 3.28 1.18 -21.93
N LEU A 199 4.12 0.16 -22.05
CA LEU A 199 4.67 -0.57 -20.91
C LEU A 199 5.53 0.31 -19.98
N SER A 200 6.25 1.28 -20.52
CA SER A 200 7.09 2.22 -19.75
C SER A 200 6.27 3.23 -18.94
N VAL A 201 5.10 3.61 -19.46
CA VAL A 201 4.17 4.53 -18.80
C VAL A 201 3.40 3.80 -17.71
N TYR A 202 2.92 2.60 -18.02
CA TYR A 202 2.12 1.78 -17.12
C TYR A 202 2.98 0.79 -16.32
N ASN A 203 3.66 1.34 -15.31
CA ASN A 203 4.58 0.58 -14.46
C ASN A 203 3.94 -0.56 -13.63
N ARG A 204 2.60 -0.63 -13.55
CA ARG A 204 1.86 -1.62 -12.73
C ARG A 204 1.41 -2.88 -13.47
N ILE A 205 1.83 -3.08 -14.72
CA ILE A 205 1.52 -4.32 -15.45
C ILE A 205 2.25 -5.50 -14.80
N GLN A 206 1.51 -6.59 -14.56
CA GLN A 206 2.05 -7.79 -13.92
C GLN A 206 3.18 -8.40 -14.77
N PRO A 207 4.25 -8.96 -14.15
CA PRO A 207 5.35 -9.57 -14.87
C PRO A 207 4.92 -10.65 -15.87
N LYS A 208 3.90 -11.45 -15.53
CA LYS A 208 3.32 -12.48 -16.41
C LYS A 208 2.76 -11.87 -17.70
N THR A 209 2.00 -10.78 -17.57
CA THR A 209 1.41 -10.06 -18.71
C THR A 209 2.47 -9.39 -19.56
N ARG A 210 3.53 -8.82 -18.94
CA ARG A 210 4.67 -8.27 -19.70
C ARG A 210 5.35 -9.35 -20.54
N LYS A 211 5.64 -10.51 -19.94
CA LYS A 211 6.24 -11.64 -20.66
C LYS A 211 5.37 -12.09 -21.84
N PHE A 212 4.05 -12.19 -21.62
CA PHE A 212 3.11 -12.49 -22.70
C PHE A 212 3.19 -11.47 -23.83
N ILE A 213 3.15 -10.17 -23.52
CA ILE A 213 3.24 -9.10 -24.51
C ILE A 213 4.54 -9.20 -25.31
N PHE A 214 5.70 -9.37 -24.67
CA PHE A 214 6.97 -9.54 -25.38
C PHE A 214 6.97 -10.77 -26.29
N ASN A 215 6.44 -11.89 -25.81
CA ASN A 215 6.30 -13.11 -26.61
C ASN A 215 5.39 -12.95 -27.83
N LEU A 216 4.50 -11.94 -27.87
CA LEU A 216 3.70 -11.67 -29.08
C LEU A 216 4.58 -11.21 -30.25
N PHE A 217 5.69 -10.52 -29.96
CA PHE A 217 6.60 -9.91 -30.94
C PHE A 217 7.90 -10.69 -31.18
N ASP A 218 8.17 -11.75 -30.40
CA ASP A 218 9.41 -12.55 -30.43
C ASP A 218 9.35 -13.71 -31.45
N GLN A 219 8.83 -13.47 -32.66
CA GLN A 219 8.70 -14.46 -33.74
C GLN A 219 9.87 -14.44 -34.73
#